data_AF-A0A9D9X9R9-F1
#
_entry.id   AF-A0A9D9X9R9-F1
#
_cell.length_a   1.000
_cell.length_b   1.000
_cell.length_c   1.000
_cell.angle_alpha   90.00
_cell.angle_beta   90.00
_cell.angle_gamma   90.00
#
_symmetry.space_group_name_H-M   'P 1'
#
loop_
_entity.id
_entity.type
_entity.pdbx_description
1 polymer ?
#
loop_
_entity_poly.entity_id
_entity_poly.type
_entity_poly.pdbx_seq_one_letter_code
_entity_poly.pdbx_strand_id
1 'polypeptide(L)'
;AGLSTTIVSIDPQPRAEIDQLADKIIRMPFENCSIDLVEELKENDILFIDNSHRILPNSDALVFFLEILPRLKKGVIVHIHDIYLPYDYPQFMCDRAYSEQYGLAFFLLANPKKYQPILPNYFISEDKQLASQLAPIWNHENTANVEQHGGSFWLRINE
;
A
#
# COMPACT_ATOMS: atom_id res chain seq x y z
N ALA A 1 16.05 -3.67 22.95
CA ALA A 1 15.67 -4.99 22.41
C ALA A 1 15.05 -4.74 21.03
N GLY A 2 15.51 -5.43 19.99
CA GLY A 2 14.93 -5.30 18.65
C GLY A 2 13.52 -5.91 18.59
N LEU A 3 12.73 -5.48 17.60
CA LEU A 3 11.44 -6.11 17.31
C LEU A 3 11.67 -7.51 16.71
N SER A 4 10.80 -8.48 17.00
CA SER A 4 10.81 -9.81 16.36
C SER A 4 10.16 -9.76 14.97
N THR A 5 10.50 -8.74 14.18
CA THR A 5 9.92 -8.48 12.86
C THR A 5 10.96 -8.82 11.81
N THR A 6 10.54 -9.52 10.75
CA THR A 6 11.37 -9.75 9.56
C THR A 6 10.93 -8.80 8.46
N ILE A 7 11.88 -8.05 7.90
CA ILE A 7 11.66 -7.11 6.80
C ILE A 7 12.19 -7.72 5.51
N VAL A 8 11.31 -7.90 4.53
CA VAL A 8 11.66 -8.35 3.18
C VAL A 8 11.50 -7.19 2.21
N SER A 9 12.59 -6.82 1.52
CA SER A 9 12.57 -5.79 0.48
C SER A 9 12.64 -6.44 -0.90
N ILE A 10 11.68 -6.10 -1.78
CA ILE A 10 11.64 -6.52 -3.18
C ILE A 10 11.70 -5.25 -4.03
N ASP A 11 12.85 -5.01 -4.65
CA ASP A 11 13.05 -3.87 -5.55
C ASP A 11 14.22 -4.19 -6.49
N PRO A 12 14.02 -4.21 -7.83
CA PRO A 12 15.08 -4.50 -8.78
C PRO A 12 16.21 -3.47 -8.76
N GLN A 13 15.91 -2.20 -8.46
CA GLN A 13 16.86 -1.10 -8.52
C GLN A 13 16.40 0.03 -7.57
N PRO A 14 16.62 -0.11 -6.25
CA PRO A 14 16.15 0.86 -5.29
C PRO A 14 16.85 2.21 -5.49
N ARG A 15 16.12 3.30 -5.27
CA ARG A 15 16.67 4.67 -5.37
C ARG A 15 17.52 5.05 -4.17
N ALA A 16 17.41 4.32 -3.07
CA ALA A 16 18.15 4.53 -1.83
C ALA A 16 18.70 3.19 -1.32
N GLU A 17 19.89 3.24 -0.71
CA GLU A 17 20.50 2.07 -0.08
C GLU A 17 19.76 1.72 1.21
N ILE A 18 18.93 0.68 1.16
CA ILE A 18 18.09 0.22 2.28
C ILE A 18 18.45 -1.19 2.76
N ASP A 19 19.49 -1.79 2.19
CA ASP A 19 19.89 -3.19 2.40
C ASP A 19 20.17 -3.49 3.87
N GLN A 20 20.71 -2.50 4.58
CA GLN A 20 21.02 -2.60 6.00
C GLN A 20 19.77 -2.58 6.90
N LEU A 21 18.60 -2.22 6.35
CA LEU A 21 17.33 -2.13 7.06
C LEU A 21 16.44 -3.37 6.85
N ALA A 22 16.79 -4.24 5.90
CA ALA A 22 16.01 -5.42 5.55
C ALA A 22 16.77 -6.71 5.90
N ASP A 23 16.05 -7.71 6.39
CA ASP A 23 16.61 -9.03 6.68
C ASP A 23 16.78 -9.87 5.41
N LYS A 24 15.93 -9.64 4.41
CA LYS A 24 15.98 -10.31 3.10
C LYS A 24 15.79 -9.30 1.98
N ILE A 25 16.65 -9.38 0.97
CA ILE A 25 16.68 -8.48 -0.17
C ILE A 25 16.48 -9.28 -1.44
N ILE A 26 15.55 -8.85 -2.29
CA ILE A 26 15.25 -9.45 -3.58
C ILE A 26 15.38 -8.38 -4.66
N ARG A 27 16.44 -8.46 -5.46
CA ARG A 27 16.71 -7.55 -6.59
C ARG A 27 16.07 -8.06 -7.87
N MET A 28 14.75 -8.01 -7.93
CA MET A 28 13.96 -8.51 -9.04
C MET A 28 12.68 -7.70 -9.21
N PRO A 29 12.18 -7.47 -10.45
CA PRO A 29 10.85 -6.93 -10.65
C PRO A 29 9.80 -7.82 -9.98
N PHE A 30 8.81 -7.21 -9.34
CA PHE A 30 7.84 -7.92 -8.51
C PHE A 30 7.05 -8.97 -9.30
N GLU A 31 6.71 -8.67 -10.56
CA GLU A 31 6.02 -9.56 -11.49
C GLU A 31 6.80 -10.85 -11.83
N ASN A 32 8.11 -10.88 -11.55
CA ASN A 32 8.96 -12.05 -11.78
C ASN A 32 9.23 -12.86 -10.48
N CYS A 33 8.78 -12.37 -9.32
CA CYS A 33 8.99 -13.02 -8.04
C CYS A 33 8.04 -14.22 -7.86
N SER A 34 8.48 -15.25 -7.10
CA SER A 34 7.57 -16.36 -6.76
C SER A 34 6.43 -15.87 -5.88
N ILE A 35 5.22 -16.31 -6.19
CA ILE A 35 4.01 -16.04 -5.40
C ILE A 35 4.09 -16.62 -3.99
N ASP A 36 4.94 -17.63 -3.77
CA ASP A 36 5.13 -18.24 -2.45
C ASP A 36 5.53 -17.20 -1.38
N LEU A 37 6.27 -16.15 -1.77
CA LEU A 37 6.71 -15.09 -0.87
C LEU A 37 5.55 -14.35 -0.20
N VAL A 38 4.44 -14.17 -0.91
CA VAL A 38 3.26 -13.49 -0.39
C VAL A 38 2.26 -14.46 0.22
N GLU A 39 2.26 -15.72 -0.21
CA GLU A 39 1.45 -16.77 0.40
C GLU A 39 1.96 -17.15 1.80
N GLU A 40 3.22 -16.88 2.12
CA GLU A 40 3.77 -17.06 3.46
C GLU A 40 3.19 -16.09 4.50
N LEU A 41 2.66 -14.92 4.07
CA LEU A 41 2.09 -13.91 4.96
C LEU A 41 0.88 -14.45 5.73
N LYS A 42 0.83 -14.15 7.03
CA LYS A 42 -0.19 -14.60 7.97
C LYS A 42 -0.95 -13.40 8.56
N GLU A 43 -1.90 -13.70 9.41
CA GLU A 43 -2.65 -12.70 10.16
C GLU A 43 -1.69 -11.73 10.88
N ASN A 44 -1.95 -10.43 10.72
CA ASN A 44 -1.15 -9.30 11.20
C ASN A 44 0.20 -9.06 10.51
N ASP A 45 0.59 -9.87 9.51
CA ASP A 45 1.70 -9.50 8.63
C ASP A 45 1.27 -8.39 7.65
N ILE A 46 2.24 -7.59 7.21
CA ILE A 46 2.02 -6.43 6.35
C ILE A 46 2.61 -6.69 4.97
N LEU A 47 1.78 -6.55 3.93
CA LEU A 47 2.22 -6.37 2.56
C LEU A 47 2.19 -4.88 2.21
N PHE A 48 3.35 -4.31 1.91
CA PHE A 48 3.49 -2.89 1.56
C PHE A 48 3.73 -2.74 0.06
N ILE A 49 2.80 -2.10 -0.66
CA ILE A 49 2.85 -1.93 -2.11
C ILE A 49 3.09 -0.47 -2.47
N ASP A 50 4.28 -0.22 -3.02
CA ASP A 50 4.71 1.03 -3.65
C ASP A 50 5.43 0.64 -4.95
N ASN A 51 4.64 0.28 -5.95
CA ASN A 51 5.09 -0.37 -7.17
C ASN A 51 5.09 0.62 -8.36
N SER A 52 4.95 0.18 -9.61
CA SER A 52 4.93 1.12 -10.74
C SER A 52 3.68 2.01 -10.83
N HIS A 53 2.63 1.75 -10.04
CA HIS A 53 1.34 2.48 -10.03
C HIS A 53 0.53 2.36 -11.35
N ARG A 54 1.00 1.58 -12.31
CA ARG A 54 0.39 1.54 -13.66
C ARG A 54 -0.15 0.16 -13.95
N ILE A 55 -1.47 0.04 -14.04
CA ILE A 55 -2.12 -1.18 -14.51
C ILE A 55 -1.98 -1.27 -16.03
N LEU A 56 -0.89 -1.89 -16.48
CA LEU A 56 -0.62 -2.22 -17.88
C LEU A 56 -0.46 -3.74 -18.04
N PRO A 57 -0.59 -4.30 -19.27
CA PRO A 57 -0.31 -5.71 -19.50
C PRO A 57 1.06 -6.11 -18.94
N ASN A 58 1.07 -7.16 -18.11
CA ASN A 58 2.26 -7.70 -17.42
C ASN A 58 3.01 -6.73 -16.49
N SER A 59 2.38 -5.64 -16.04
CA SER A 59 2.94 -4.76 -14.99
C SER A 59 2.88 -5.42 -13.61
N ASP A 60 3.80 -5.05 -12.73
CA ASP A 60 3.76 -5.37 -11.30
C ASP A 60 2.43 -5.02 -10.62
N ALA A 61 1.82 -3.89 -10.96
CA ALA A 61 0.53 -3.47 -10.45
C ALA A 61 -0.59 -4.40 -10.93
N LEU A 62 -0.59 -4.79 -12.20
CA LEU A 62 -1.56 -5.76 -12.72
C LEU A 62 -1.39 -7.13 -12.04
N VAL A 63 -0.15 -7.62 -11.90
CA VAL A 63 0.13 -8.89 -11.21
C VAL A 63 -0.30 -8.82 -9.75
N PHE A 64 -0.03 -7.71 -9.05
CA PHE A 64 -0.51 -7.51 -7.69
C PHE A 64 -2.03 -7.66 -7.59
N PHE A 65 -2.79 -6.96 -8.44
CA PHE A 65 -4.25 -7.00 -8.38
C PHE A 65 -4.84 -8.34 -8.81
N LEU A 66 -4.34 -8.95 -9.89
CA LEU A 66 -4.94 -10.18 -10.44
C LEU A 66 -4.46 -11.45 -9.75
N GLU A 67 -3.22 -11.47 -9.28
CA GLU A 67 -2.58 -12.68 -8.81
C GLU A 67 -2.37 -12.67 -7.30
N ILE A 68 -1.96 -11.54 -6.73
CA ILE A 68 -1.50 -11.49 -5.34
C ILE A 68 -2.64 -11.17 -4.38
N LEU A 69 -3.27 -10.00 -4.53
CA LEU A 69 -4.32 -9.50 -3.63
C LEU A 69 -5.45 -10.52 -3.37
N PRO A 70 -5.96 -11.27 -4.38
CA PRO A 70 -7.03 -12.24 -4.15
C PRO A 70 -6.62 -13.46 -3.31
N ARG A 71 -5.32 -13.82 -3.30
CA ARG A 71 -4.77 -15.01 -2.63
C ARG A 71 -4.30 -14.75 -1.20
N LEU A 72 -4.19 -13.49 -0.79
CA LEU A 72 -3.76 -13.14 0.56
C LEU A 72 -4.66 -13.79 1.62
N LYS A 73 -4.04 -14.29 2.68
CA LYS A 73 -4.74 -14.95 3.79
C LYS A 73 -5.50 -13.94 4.64
N LYS A 74 -6.56 -14.41 5.29
CA LYS A 74 -7.30 -13.64 6.29
C LYS A 74 -6.35 -13.07 7.35
N GLY A 75 -6.56 -11.81 7.69
CA GLY A 75 -5.82 -11.07 8.70
C GLY A 75 -4.58 -10.34 8.17
N VAL A 76 -4.12 -10.63 6.95
CA VAL A 76 -3.03 -9.86 6.31
C VAL A 76 -3.47 -8.41 6.13
N ILE A 77 -2.58 -7.48 6.46
CA ILE A 77 -2.77 -6.04 6.30
C ILE A 77 -2.06 -5.62 5.02
N VAL A 78 -2.74 -4.87 4.17
CA VAL A 78 -2.20 -4.39 2.89
C VAL A 78 -2.16 -2.88 2.90
N HIS A 79 -1.00 -2.31 2.59
CA HIS A 79 -0.81 -0.91 2.26
C HIS A 79 -0.69 -0.77 0.75
N ILE A 80 -1.42 0.16 0.17
CA ILE A 80 -1.26 0.57 -1.23
C ILE A 80 -0.96 2.07 -1.25
N HIS A 81 0.18 2.42 -1.84
CA HIS A 81 0.65 3.79 -1.99
C HIS A 81 -0.07 4.54 -3.12
N ASP A 82 -0.02 5.87 -3.08
CA ASP A 82 -0.66 6.81 -4.00
C ASP A 82 -2.16 6.57 -4.30
N ILE A 83 -2.97 6.41 -3.25
CA ILE A 83 -4.44 6.24 -3.33
C ILE A 83 -5.18 7.46 -2.78
N TYR A 84 -6.17 7.94 -3.56
CA TYR A 84 -6.97 9.14 -3.27
C TYR A 84 -8.42 8.83 -2.94
N LEU A 85 -8.83 7.56 -2.98
CA LEU A 85 -10.21 7.15 -2.75
C LEU A 85 -10.81 7.74 -1.46
N PRO A 86 -12.07 8.21 -1.49
CA PRO A 86 -13.05 8.07 -2.57
C PRO A 86 -12.98 9.18 -3.64
N TYR A 87 -11.96 10.04 -3.61
CA TYR A 87 -11.76 11.08 -4.61
C TYR A 87 -11.07 10.50 -5.85
N ASP A 88 -11.24 11.19 -6.97
CA ASP A 88 -10.53 10.85 -8.20
C ASP A 88 -9.09 11.38 -8.15
N TYR A 89 -8.23 10.87 -9.04
CA TYR A 89 -6.84 11.33 -9.11
C TYR A 89 -6.78 12.80 -9.53
N PRO A 90 -5.93 13.62 -8.86
CA PRO A 90 -5.62 14.94 -9.36
C PRO A 90 -4.85 14.83 -10.69
N GLN A 91 -4.91 15.88 -11.51
CA GLN A 91 -4.36 15.87 -12.87
C GLN A 91 -2.89 15.41 -12.95
N PHE A 92 -2.05 15.77 -11.97
CA PHE A 92 -0.64 15.39 -11.99
C PHE A 92 -0.42 13.87 -11.82
N MET A 93 -1.33 13.14 -11.16
CA MET A 93 -1.30 11.67 -11.11
C MET A 93 -1.77 11.08 -12.45
N CYS A 94 -2.79 11.69 -13.06
CA CYS A 94 -3.26 11.33 -14.40
C CYS A 94 -2.16 11.52 -15.46
N ASP A 95 -1.37 12.60 -15.35
CA ASP A 95 -0.23 12.87 -16.25
C ASP A 95 0.88 11.82 -16.11
N ARG A 96 0.98 11.18 -14.94
CA ARG A 96 1.84 10.00 -14.70
C ARG A 96 1.19 8.69 -15.16
N ALA A 97 -0.03 8.72 -15.67
CA ALA A 97 -0.83 7.56 -16.04
C ALA A 97 -1.04 6.55 -14.90
N TYR A 98 -1.05 7.02 -13.64
CA TYR A 98 -1.36 6.18 -12.50
C TYR A 98 -2.79 5.68 -12.58
N SER A 99 -3.02 4.42 -12.19
CA SER A 99 -4.32 3.76 -12.37
C SER A 99 -4.64 2.71 -11.31
N GLU A 100 -3.73 2.47 -10.37
CA GLU A 100 -3.87 1.47 -9.31
C GLU A 100 -5.09 1.71 -8.41
N GLN A 101 -5.47 2.97 -8.14
CA GLN A 101 -6.65 3.22 -7.31
C GLN A 101 -7.95 2.69 -7.93
N TYR A 102 -8.06 2.67 -9.25
CA TYR A 102 -9.26 2.14 -9.91
C TYR A 102 -9.31 0.62 -9.78
N GLY A 103 -8.14 -0.04 -9.87
CA GLY A 103 -7.99 -1.46 -9.53
C GLY A 103 -8.49 -1.74 -8.11
N LEU A 104 -8.00 -0.98 -7.13
CA LEU A 104 -8.45 -1.08 -5.74
C LEU A 104 -9.96 -0.84 -5.60
N ALA A 105 -10.50 0.19 -6.25
CA ALA A 105 -11.93 0.50 -6.21
C ALA A 105 -12.78 -0.67 -6.73
N PHE A 106 -12.36 -1.34 -7.81
CA PHE A 106 -13.05 -2.53 -8.32
C PHE A 106 -13.12 -3.64 -7.27
N PHE A 107 -12.02 -3.92 -6.57
CA PHE A 107 -11.98 -4.94 -5.52
C PHE A 107 -12.87 -4.58 -4.32
N LEU A 108 -12.80 -3.34 -3.85
CA LEU A 108 -13.63 -2.84 -2.75
C LEU A 108 -15.13 -2.92 -3.09
N LEU A 109 -15.52 -2.54 -4.30
CA LEU A 109 -16.91 -2.60 -4.76
C LEU A 109 -17.39 -4.04 -5.01
N ALA A 110 -16.54 -4.89 -5.57
CA ALA A 110 -16.90 -6.27 -5.89
C ALA A 110 -17.01 -7.16 -4.65
N ASN A 111 -16.17 -6.95 -3.63
CA ASN A 111 -16.20 -7.75 -2.41
C ASN A 111 -15.83 -6.93 -1.15
N PRO A 112 -16.74 -6.05 -0.68
CA PRO A 112 -16.50 -5.23 0.51
C PRO A 112 -16.42 -6.03 1.82
N LYS A 113 -16.83 -7.32 1.80
CA LYS A 113 -16.67 -8.21 2.96
C LYS A 113 -15.24 -8.69 3.12
N LYS A 114 -14.59 -9.08 2.02
CA LYS A 114 -13.20 -9.53 1.99
C LYS A 114 -12.21 -8.38 2.17
N TYR A 115 -12.39 -7.28 1.46
CA TYR A 115 -11.46 -6.15 1.48
C TYR A 115 -11.99 -5.06 2.40
N GLN A 116 -11.57 -5.08 3.67
CA GLN A 116 -12.03 -4.11 4.66
C GLN A 116 -11.06 -2.93 4.75
N PRO A 117 -11.47 -1.70 4.40
CA PRO A 117 -10.67 -0.51 4.64
C PRO A 117 -10.41 -0.33 6.15
N ILE A 118 -9.16 -0.04 6.49
CA ILE A 118 -8.73 0.32 7.85
C ILE A 118 -8.45 1.82 7.93
N LEU A 119 -7.69 2.34 6.96
CA LEU A 119 -7.16 3.70 7.01
C LEU A 119 -6.97 4.28 5.59
N PRO A 120 -8.03 4.85 4.97
CA PRO A 120 -7.92 5.62 3.73
C PRO A 120 -7.41 7.04 4.06
N ASN A 121 -6.09 7.24 4.05
CA ASN A 121 -5.51 8.46 4.62
C ASN A 121 -5.88 9.74 3.87
N TYR A 122 -6.08 9.67 2.56
CA TYR A 122 -6.44 10.87 1.78
C TYR A 122 -7.85 11.34 2.16
N PHE A 123 -8.79 10.41 2.26
CA PHE A 123 -10.12 10.69 2.79
C PHE A 123 -10.07 11.27 4.20
N ILE A 124 -9.26 10.68 5.08
CA ILE A 124 -9.13 11.14 6.47
C ILE A 124 -8.55 12.56 6.54
N SER A 125 -7.60 12.92 5.68
CA SER A 125 -7.04 14.27 5.65
C SER A 125 -8.01 15.32 5.09
N GLU A 126 -8.88 14.94 4.16
CA GLU A 126 -9.89 15.82 3.57
C GLU A 126 -11.13 15.99 4.47
N ASP A 127 -11.48 14.96 5.26
CA ASP A 127 -12.60 15.04 6.19
C ASP A 127 -12.23 15.86 7.43
N LYS A 128 -12.91 17.00 7.64
CA LYS A 128 -12.61 17.93 8.74
C LYS A 128 -12.69 17.28 10.12
N GLN A 129 -13.64 16.37 10.33
CA GLN A 129 -13.82 15.72 11.63
C GLN A 129 -12.69 14.72 11.88
N LEU A 130 -12.34 13.89 10.89
CA LEU A 130 -11.28 12.90 11.02
C LEU A 130 -9.89 13.56 11.08
N ALA A 131 -9.62 14.55 10.23
CA ALA A 131 -8.39 15.33 10.25
C ALA A 131 -8.16 16.00 11.61
N SER A 132 -9.21 16.53 12.24
CA SER A 132 -9.10 17.15 13.58
C SER A 132 -8.63 16.16 14.66
N GLN A 133 -8.92 14.86 14.52
CA GLN A 133 -8.45 13.83 15.44
C GLN A 133 -6.95 13.54 15.28
N LEU A 134 -6.40 13.78 14.09
CA LEU A 134 -4.97 13.64 13.81
C LEU A 134 -4.16 14.89 14.17
N ALA A 135 -4.80 16.04 14.40
CA ALA A 135 -4.12 17.30 14.73
C ALA A 135 -3.05 17.19 15.83
N PRO A 136 -3.23 16.41 16.93
CA PRO A 136 -2.19 16.22 17.93
C PRO A 136 -0.90 15.61 17.39
N ILE A 137 -0.98 14.73 16.38
CA ILE A 137 0.19 14.11 15.74
C ILE A 137 0.99 15.18 14.98
N TRP A 138 0.29 16.08 14.27
CA TRP A 138 0.91 17.14 13.47
C TRP A 138 1.48 18.29 14.28
N ASN A 139 1.03 18.45 15.53
CA ASN A 139 1.57 19.44 16.46
C ASN A 139 2.87 18.99 17.15
N HIS A 140 3.34 17.76 16.89
CA HIS A 140 4.58 17.24 17.46
C HIS A 140 5.80 17.82 16.73
N GLU A 141 6.89 18.11 17.45
CA GLU A 141 8.11 18.70 16.85
C GLU A 141 8.68 17.84 15.71
N ASN A 142 8.70 16.51 15.88
CA ASN A 142 9.13 15.54 14.87
C ASN A 142 8.30 15.55 13.57
N THR A 143 7.11 16.16 13.55
CA THR A 143 6.22 16.19 12.38
C THR A 143 6.01 17.61 11.83
N ALA A 144 6.71 18.62 12.36
CA ALA A 144 6.50 20.02 12.03
C ALA A 144 6.66 20.36 10.53
N ASN A 145 7.46 19.57 9.78
CA ASN A 145 7.72 19.77 8.35
C ASN A 145 7.23 18.60 7.48
N VAL A 146 6.35 17.75 8.03
CA VAL A 146 5.80 16.61 7.31
C VAL A 146 4.51 17.03 6.61
N GLU A 147 4.32 16.55 5.39
CA GLU A 147 3.07 16.71 4.65
C GLU A 147 1.90 16.07 5.42
N GLN A 148 0.82 16.83 5.60
CA GLN A 148 -0.31 16.42 6.46
C GLN A 148 -1.44 15.72 5.70
N HIS A 149 -1.31 15.59 4.38
CA HIS A 149 -2.19 14.76 3.57
C HIS A 149 -1.52 13.41 3.28
N GLY A 150 -2.30 12.34 3.18
CA GLY A 150 -1.74 11.00 3.00
C GLY A 150 -2.28 10.31 1.76
N GLY A 151 -1.43 10.04 0.77
CA GLY A 151 -1.78 9.20 -0.39
C GLY A 151 -1.76 7.69 -0.09
N SER A 152 -2.01 7.23 1.14
CA SER A 152 -1.94 5.79 1.45
C SER A 152 -3.28 5.21 1.84
N PHE A 153 -3.53 3.99 1.36
CA PHE A 153 -4.73 3.24 1.69
C PHE A 153 -4.37 1.93 2.36
N TRP A 154 -4.89 1.74 3.58
CA TRP A 154 -4.72 0.51 4.33
C TRP A 154 -6.01 -0.30 4.34
N LEU A 155 -5.90 -1.61 4.10
CA LEU A 155 -7.00 -2.55 4.22
C LEU A 155 -6.55 -3.84 4.93
N ARG A 156 -7.53 -4.58 5.46
CA ARG A 156 -7.35 -5.94 5.99
C ARG A 156 -8.11 -6.92 5.13
N ILE A 157 -7.52 -8.10 4.91
CA ILE A 157 -8.21 -9.24 4.32
C ILE A 157 -9.06 -9.93 5.39
N ASN A 158 -10.37 -10.03 5.18
CA ASN A 158 -11.31 -10.50 6.21
C ASN A 158 -11.82 -11.93 6.04
N GLU A 159 -11.84 -12.46 4.81
CA GLU A 159 -12.28 -13.83 4.48
C GLU A 159 -11.59 -14.38 3.22
#